data_AF-A0A5K0UTX4-F1
#
_entry.id   AF-A0A5K0UTX4-F1
#
_cell.length_a   1.000
_cell.length_b   1.000
_cell.length_c   1.000
_cell.angle_alpha   90.00
_cell.angle_beta   90.00
_cell.angle_gamma   90.00
#
_symmetry.space_group_name_H-M   'P 1'
#
loop_
_entity.id
_entity.type
_entity.pdbx_description
1 polymer ?
#
loop_
_entity_poly.entity_id
_entity_poly.type
_entity_poly.pdbx_seq_one_letter_code
_entity_poly.pdbx_strand_id
1 'polypeptide(L)' 'DEDTLSVFLEYVSGGSIHKLLQEYGQFAEPVIRNFTGQILSGLAYLHQRDTVH' A
#
# COMPACT_ATOMS: atom_id res chain seq x y z
N ASP A 1 18.78 -6.18 22.65
CA ASP A 1 18.47 -7.29 21.73
C ASP A 1 17.48 -8.31 22.27
N GLU A 2 17.28 -8.44 23.59
CA GLU A 2 16.28 -9.39 24.13
C GLU A 2 14.83 -8.85 24.22
N ASP A 3 14.60 -7.53 24.11
CA ASP A 3 13.26 -6.89 24.24
C ASP A 3 12.73 -6.24 22.95
N THR A 4 13.12 -6.72 21.76
CA THR A 4 12.65 -6.16 20.49
C THR A 4 11.79 -7.16 19.72
N LEU A 5 10.58 -6.74 19.29
CA LEU A 5 9.78 -7.49 18.33
C LEU A 5 10.14 -7.05 16.91
N SER A 6 10.73 -7.94 16.12
CA SER A 6 10.93 -7.74 14.68
C SER A 6 9.79 -8.35 13.89
N VAL A 7 9.12 -7.55 13.07
CA VAL A 7 8.10 -8.01 12.12
C VAL A 7 8.68 -7.95 10.72
N PHE A 8 8.79 -9.11 10.08
CA PHE A 8 9.26 -9.23 8.70
C PHE A 8 8.05 -9.27 7.76
N LEU A 9 8.11 -8.48 6.69
CA LEU A 9 7.06 -8.37 5.68
C LEU A 9 7.66 -8.62 4.29
N GLU A 10 6.78 -8.84 3.31
CA GLU A 10 7.20 -8.92 1.91
C GLU A 10 7.88 -7.62 1.47
N TYR A 11 9.01 -7.74 0.80
CA TYR A 11 9.74 -6.59 0.27
C TYR A 11 9.19 -6.18 -1.10
N VAL A 12 8.82 -4.91 -1.24
CA VAL A 12 8.40 -4.30 -2.51
C VAL A 12 9.38 -3.20 -2.89
N SER A 13 10.11 -3.39 -4.00
CA SER A 13 11.20 -2.49 -4.43
C SER A 13 10.75 -1.13 -4.95
N GLY A 14 9.47 -0.98 -5.34
CA GLY A 14 8.92 0.24 -5.93
C GLY A 14 8.77 1.43 -4.99
N GLY A 15 8.96 1.24 -3.68
CA GLY A 15 8.73 2.28 -2.68
C GLY A 15 7.24 2.58 -2.46
N SER A 16 6.95 3.56 -1.60
CA SER A 16 5.57 3.95 -1.29
C SER A 16 4.97 4.85 -2.38
N ILE A 17 3.64 4.83 -2.52
CA ILE A 17 2.90 5.77 -3.40
C ILE A 17 3.24 7.23 -3.04
N HIS A 18 3.41 7.52 -1.74
CA HIS A 18 3.84 8.84 -1.27
C HIS A 18 5.23 9.22 -1.80
N LYS A 19 6.21 8.31 -1.74
CA LYS A 19 7.55 8.53 -2.28
C LYS A 19 7.49 8.83 -3.78
N LEU A 20 6.72 8.03 -4.53
CA LEU A 20 6.54 8.23 -5.97
C LEU A 20 5.90 9.59 -6.30
N LEU A 21 4.93 10.03 -5.49
CA LEU A 21 4.29 11.35 -5.66
C LEU A 21 5.28 12.50 -5.42
N GLN A 22 6.19 12.37 -4.45
CA GLN A 22 7.23 13.36 -4.19
C GLN A 22 8.28 13.42 -5.31
N GLU A 23 8.67 12.25 -5.84
CA GLU A 23 9.72 12.17 -6.87
C GLU A 23 9.24 12.55 -8.26
N TYR A 24 8.01 12.16 -8.64
CA TYR A 24 7.50 12.30 -10.01
C TYR A 24 6.35 13.30 -10.14
N GLY A 25 5.86 13.85 -9.03
CA GLY A 25 4.71 14.76 -9.02
C GLY A 25 3.37 14.04 -9.21
N GLN A 26 2.34 14.80 -9.57
CA GLN A 26 0.98 14.29 -9.71
C GLN A 26 0.89 13.13 -10.73
N PHE A 27 0.11 12.12 -10.39
CA PHE A 27 -0.15 11.01 -11.31
C PHE A 27 -1.22 11.38 -12.33
N ALA A 28 -1.04 10.89 -13.56
CA ALA A 28 -2.10 10.93 -14.56
C ALA A 28 -3.29 10.04 -14.12
N GLU A 29 -4.48 10.38 -14.60
CA GLU A 29 -5.74 9.70 -14.22
C GLU A 29 -5.68 8.16 -14.33
N PRO A 30 -5.09 7.55 -15.38
CA PRO A 30 -5.04 6.09 -15.47
C PRO A 30 -4.24 5.43 -14.34
N VAL A 31 -3.19 6.11 -13.86
CA VAL A 31 -2.31 5.60 -12.81
C VAL A 31 -3.02 5.64 -11.46
N ILE A 32 -3.62 6.78 -11.11
CA ILE A 32 -4.35 6.88 -9.84
C ILE A 32 -5.57 5.96 -9.81
N ARG A 33 -6.29 5.82 -10.94
CA ARG A 33 -7.39 4.85 -11.09
C ARG A 33 -6.93 3.43 -10.78
N ASN A 34 -5.75 3.03 -11.27
CA ASN A 34 -5.20 1.71 -11.04
C ASN A 34 -4.86 1.50 -9.54
N PHE A 35 -4.14 2.45 -8.92
CA PHE A 35 -3.85 2.37 -7.48
C PHE A 35 -5.11 2.28 -6.63
N THR A 36 -6.11 3.14 -6.91
CA THR A 36 -7.38 3.10 -6.20
C THR A 36 -8.09 1.75 -6.36
N GLY A 37 -8.10 1.18 -7.57
CA GLY A 37 -8.68 -0.15 -7.80
C GLY A 37 -8.00 -1.26 -6.98
N GLN A 38 -6.66 -1.26 -6.93
CA GLN A 38 -5.90 -2.24 -6.13
C GLN A 38 -6.15 -2.07 -4.63
N ILE A 39 -6.18 -0.82 -4.13
CA ILE A 39 -6.46 -0.52 -2.72
C ILE A 39 -7.86 -1.00 -2.34
N LEU A 40 -8.88 -0.69 -3.16
CA LEU A 40 -10.25 -1.12 -2.91
C LEU A 40 -10.39 -2.65 -2.94
N SER A 41 -9.65 -3.34 -3.81
CA SER A 41 -9.62 -4.80 -3.81
C SER A 41 -9.05 -5.36 -2.50
N GLY A 42 -7.98 -4.75 -1.97
CA GLY A 42 -7.41 -5.12 -0.66
C GLY A 42 -8.37 -4.86 0.50
N LEU A 43 -9.01 -3.69 0.52
CA LEU A 43 -10.02 -3.34 1.53
C LEU A 43 -11.23 -4.28 1.48
N ALA A 44 -11.72 -4.62 0.29
CA ALA A 44 -12.81 -5.58 0.14
C ALA A 44 -12.46 -6.96 0.71
N TYR A 45 -11.21 -7.42 0.51
CA TYR A 45 -10.72 -8.66 1.09
C TYR A 45 -10.69 -8.64 2.62
N LEU A 46 -10.24 -7.52 3.22
CA LEU A 46 -10.18 -7.35 4.68
C LEU A 46 -11.57 -7.24 5.31
N HIS A 47 -12.46 -6.44 4.69
CA HIS A 47 -13.83 -6.27 5.18
C HIS A 47 -14.64 -7.58 5.11
N GLN A 48 -14.37 -8.46 4.14
CA GLN A 48 -14.96 -9.81 4.10
C GLN A 48 -14.55 -10.69 5.31
N ARG A 49 -13.49 -10.31 6.03
CA ARG A 49 -12.93 -11.02 7.19
C ARG A 49 -13.11 -10.22 8.48
N ASP A 50 -14.10 -9.33 8.52
CA ASP A 50 -14.43 -8.47 9.66
C ASP A 50 -13.22 -7.68 10.20
N THR A 51 -12.25 -7.39 9.33
CA THR A 51 -11.02 -6.67 9.67
C THR A 51 -11.06 -5.28 9.07
N VAL A 52 -10.88 -4.26 9.92
CA VAL A 52 -10.71 -2.85 9.50
C VAL A 52 -9.22 -2.53 9.48
N HIS A 53 -8.75 -1.97 8.37
CA HIS A 53 -7.40 -1.41 8.25
C HIS A 53 -7.37 0.05 8.74
#